data_AF-A0A382I9L0-F1
#
_entry.id   AF-A0A382I9L0-F1
#
_cell.length_a   1.000
_cell.length_b   1.000
_cell.length_c   1.000
_cell.angle_alpha   90.00
_cell.angle_beta   90.00
_cell.angle_gamma   90.00
#
_symmetry.space_group_name_H-M   'P 1'
#
loop_
_entity.id
_entity.type
_entity.pdbx_description
1 polymer ?
#
loop_
_entity_poly.entity_id
_entity_poly.type
_entity_poly.pdbx_seq_one_letter_code
_entity_poly.pdbx_strand_id
1 'polypeptide(L)'
;MQITGMLWGRKLLDLVEYPHSEVRGPELSVDDIKDMIKKHGEIFIKPVFKGGVGKKGKSGLIGRAKNFTDALKEKERLYFAEHKIGNISAKSDGVTYEAAVPADHEVYFSIS
;
A
#
# COMPACT_ATOMS: atom_id res chain seq x y z
N MET A 1 -6.02 11.44 -16.24
CA MET A 1 -6.25 11.24 -14.79
C MET A 1 -5.25 10.20 -14.29
N GLN A 2 -4.39 10.51 -13.31
CA GLN A 2 -3.47 9.54 -12.72
C GLN A 2 -4.15 8.90 -11.50
N ILE A 3 -4.25 7.56 -11.48
CA ILE A 3 -4.91 6.83 -10.39
C ILE A 3 -3.88 6.52 -9.29
N THR A 4 -4.21 6.80 -8.04
CA THR A 4 -3.29 6.57 -6.92
C THR A 4 -3.24 5.10 -6.52
N GLY A 5 -2.36 4.34 -7.16
CA GLY A 5 -1.98 2.98 -6.80
C GLY A 5 -3.16 2.04 -6.54
N MET A 6 -2.98 1.07 -5.64
CA MET A 6 -4.02 0.09 -5.30
C MET A 6 -5.16 0.65 -4.43
N LEU A 7 -5.00 1.84 -3.83
CA LEU A 7 -6.09 2.50 -3.09
C LEU A 7 -7.34 2.68 -3.97
N TRP A 8 -7.11 3.10 -5.22
CA TRP A 8 -8.16 3.27 -6.23
C TRP A 8 -8.12 2.18 -7.30
N GLY A 9 -6.94 1.69 -7.67
CA GLY A 9 -6.77 0.64 -8.68
C GLY A 9 -7.58 -0.62 -8.37
N ARG A 10 -7.64 -1.02 -7.08
CA ARG A 10 -8.47 -2.18 -6.67
C ARG A 10 -9.93 -2.05 -7.09
N LYS A 11 -10.51 -0.84 -7.01
CA LYS A 11 -11.91 -0.62 -7.37
C LYS A 11 -12.15 -0.82 -8.86
N LEU A 12 -11.15 -0.58 -9.70
CA LEU A 12 -11.24 -0.84 -11.13
C LEU A 12 -11.09 -2.33 -11.43
N LEU A 13 -10.19 -3.01 -10.72
CA LEU A 13 -10.02 -4.46 -10.85
C LEU A 13 -11.28 -5.20 -10.38
N ASP A 14 -11.93 -4.72 -9.31
CA ASP A 14 -13.22 -5.22 -8.82
C ASP A 14 -14.30 -5.17 -9.92
N LEU A 15 -14.37 -4.10 -10.73
CA LEU A 15 -15.38 -3.95 -11.80
C LEU A 15 -15.27 -4.98 -12.91
N VAL A 16 -14.07 -5.55 -13.10
CA VAL A 16 -13.79 -6.56 -14.14
C VAL A 16 -13.44 -7.91 -13.52
N GLU A 17 -13.72 -8.08 -12.22
CA GLU A 17 -13.47 -9.31 -11.45
C GLU A 17 -12.01 -9.81 -11.55
N TYR A 18 -11.07 -8.89 -11.72
CA TYR A 18 -9.66 -9.23 -11.79
C TYR A 18 -9.09 -9.43 -10.37
N PRO A 19 -8.44 -10.57 -10.08
CA PRO A 19 -8.00 -10.88 -8.73
C PRO A 19 -6.91 -9.92 -8.25
N HIS A 20 -7.02 -9.49 -6.99
CA HIS A 20 -5.99 -8.71 -6.32
C HIS A 20 -5.95 -9.05 -4.81
N SER A 21 -4.86 -8.70 -4.14
CA SER A 21 -4.75 -8.87 -2.69
C SER A 21 -5.72 -7.96 -1.94
N GLU A 22 -6.06 -8.30 -0.70
CA GLU A 22 -6.89 -7.43 0.11
C GLU A 22 -6.19 -6.09 0.37
N VAL A 23 -6.78 -4.98 -0.10
CA VAL A 23 -6.24 -3.62 0.07
C VAL A 23 -7.26 -2.72 0.76
N ARG A 24 -6.77 -1.98 1.75
CA ARG A 24 -7.55 -1.12 2.62
C ARG A 24 -6.91 0.27 2.75
N GLY A 25 -7.74 1.30 2.89
CA GLY A 25 -7.31 2.70 2.91
C GLY A 25 -6.83 3.18 4.30
N PRO A 26 -6.54 4.48 4.44
CA PRO A 26 -5.99 5.05 5.67
C PRO A 26 -6.98 5.10 6.84
N GLU A 27 -8.29 5.04 6.54
CA GLU A 27 -9.41 5.14 7.50
C GLU A 27 -9.69 3.86 8.28
N LEU A 28 -8.77 2.89 8.28
CA LEU A 28 -8.98 1.64 9.01
C LEU A 28 -8.96 1.86 10.52
N SER A 29 -9.95 1.26 11.19
CA SER A 29 -9.97 1.20 12.64
C SER A 29 -8.88 0.27 13.17
N VAL A 30 -8.65 0.34 14.48
CA VAL A 30 -7.71 -0.55 15.17
C VAL A 30 -8.10 -2.02 15.00
N ASP A 31 -9.40 -2.31 15.10
CA ASP A 31 -9.91 -3.67 15.02
C ASP A 31 -9.81 -4.21 13.59
N ASP A 32 -10.06 -3.38 12.57
CA ASP A 32 -9.86 -3.78 11.17
C ASP A 32 -8.40 -4.17 10.88
N ILE A 33 -7.43 -3.42 11.42
CA ILE A 33 -6.00 -3.73 11.25
C ILE A 33 -5.66 -5.07 11.91
N LYS A 34 -6.15 -5.30 13.13
CA LYS A 34 -5.94 -6.56 13.85
C LYS A 34 -6.56 -7.74 13.11
N ASP A 35 -7.77 -7.57 12.61
CA ASP A 35 -8.47 -8.61 11.84
C ASP A 35 -7.76 -8.93 10.54
N MET A 36 -7.26 -7.91 9.85
CA MET A 36 -6.49 -8.09 8.61
C MET A 36 -5.18 -8.85 8.88
N ILE A 37 -4.47 -8.53 9.97
CA ILE A 37 -3.26 -9.26 10.39
C ILE A 37 -3.61 -10.70 10.78
N LYS A 38 -4.69 -10.92 11.53
CA LYS A 38 -5.15 -12.25 11.93
C LYS A 38 -5.49 -13.10 10.71
N LYS A 39 -6.12 -12.51 9.70
CA LYS A 39 -6.54 -13.19 8.47
C LYS A 39 -5.37 -13.56 7.56
N HIS A 40 -4.38 -12.67 7.41
CA HIS A 40 -3.31 -12.81 6.42
C HIS A 40 -1.93 -13.16 7.01
N GLY A 41 -1.77 -13.11 8.34
CA GLY A 41 -0.52 -13.35 9.07
C GLY A 41 0.52 -12.23 8.96
N GLU A 42 0.56 -11.52 7.83
CA GLU A 42 1.40 -10.35 7.59
C GLU A 42 0.66 -9.36 6.69
N ILE A 43 0.86 -8.07 6.95
CA ILE A 43 0.39 -6.99 6.09
C ILE A 43 1.54 -6.06 5.69
N PHE A 44 1.40 -5.44 4.54
CA PHE A 44 2.23 -4.36 4.07
C PHE A 44 1.56 -3.01 4.34
N ILE A 45 2.35 -2.03 4.77
CA ILE A 45 1.93 -0.65 4.93
C ILE A 45 2.63 0.17 3.85
N LYS A 46 1.87 0.83 2.97
CA LYS A 46 2.44 1.59 1.84
C LYS A 46 1.92 3.01 1.80
N PRO A 47 2.78 4.03 1.64
CA PRO A 47 2.38 5.44 1.60
C PRO A 47 1.61 5.78 0.33
N VAL A 48 0.62 6.65 0.49
CA VAL A 48 -0.27 7.14 -0.55
C VAL A 48 0.25 8.49 -1.05
N PHE A 49 0.91 8.46 -2.21
CA PHE A 49 1.36 9.66 -2.91
C PHE A 49 0.39 10.02 -4.03
N LYS A 50 -0.15 11.24 -4.01
CA LYS A 50 -1.00 11.75 -5.10
C LYS A 50 -0.15 11.95 -6.37
N GLY A 51 -0.74 11.68 -7.54
CA GLY A 51 -0.08 11.93 -8.83
C GLY A 51 0.77 10.80 -9.41
N GLY A 52 0.65 9.56 -8.92
CA GLY A 52 1.27 8.40 -9.58
C GLY A 52 2.79 8.27 -9.34
N VAL A 53 3.24 8.51 -8.11
CA VAL A 53 4.66 8.47 -7.75
C VAL A 53 5.18 7.03 -7.63
N GLY A 54 6.18 6.67 -8.45
CA GLY A 54 6.80 5.34 -8.50
C GLY A 54 7.94 5.12 -7.49
N LYS A 55 8.74 4.05 -7.69
CA LYS A 55 10.00 3.71 -6.97
C LYS A 55 9.96 3.58 -5.42
N LYS A 56 8.78 3.60 -4.80
CA LYS A 56 8.59 3.50 -3.34
C LYS A 56 9.37 2.36 -2.66
N GLY A 57 9.35 1.16 -3.23
CA GLY A 57 10.02 -0.01 -2.64
C GLY A 57 11.54 0.13 -2.51
N LYS A 58 12.20 0.71 -3.52
CA LYS A 58 13.66 0.94 -3.52
C LYS A 58 14.09 2.07 -2.57
N SER A 59 13.13 2.80 -2.01
CA SER A 59 13.37 3.94 -1.12
C SER A 59 13.06 3.64 0.35
N GLY A 60 12.82 2.37 0.70
CA GLY A 60 12.47 1.98 2.08
C GLY A 60 11.06 2.45 2.50
N LEU A 61 10.21 2.77 1.53
CA LEU A 61 8.84 3.28 1.74
C LEU A 61 7.80 2.15 1.70
N ILE A 62 8.18 0.96 2.18
CA ILE A 62 7.26 -0.16 2.41
C ILE A 62 7.49 -0.65 3.83
N GLY A 63 6.44 -0.64 4.64
CA GLY A 63 6.42 -1.24 5.96
C GLY A 63 5.87 -2.66 5.92
N ARG A 64 6.29 -3.47 6.88
CA ARG A 64 5.82 -4.85 7.09
C ARG A 64 5.40 -5.00 8.54
N ALA A 65 4.29 -5.66 8.79
CA ALA A 65 3.83 -5.92 10.15
C ALA A 65 3.11 -7.26 10.28
N LYS A 66 3.44 -7.98 11.35
CA LYS A 66 2.76 -9.21 11.79
C LYS A 66 1.96 -9.02 13.07
N ASN A 67 1.96 -7.82 13.63
CA ASN A 67 1.21 -7.43 14.81
C ASN A 67 0.80 -5.96 14.72
N PHE A 68 -0.19 -5.58 15.52
CA PHE A 68 -0.77 -4.23 15.49
C PHE A 68 0.24 -3.14 15.87
N THR A 69 1.09 -3.38 16.86
CA THR A 69 2.08 -2.40 17.34
C THR A 69 3.05 -2.00 16.23
N ASP A 70 3.56 -2.97 15.48
CA ASP A 70 4.46 -2.70 14.37
C ASP A 70 3.73 -2.04 13.20
N ALA A 71 2.47 -2.42 12.94
CA ALA A 71 1.65 -1.76 11.93
C ALA A 71 1.42 -0.28 12.24
N LEU A 72 1.26 0.07 13.53
CA LEU A 72 1.09 1.46 13.96
C LEU A 72 2.39 2.26 13.80
N LYS A 73 3.54 1.70 14.19
CA LYS A 73 4.86 2.33 13.97
C LYS A 73 5.10 2.60 12.49
N GLU A 74 4.79 1.63 11.62
CA GLU A 74 4.93 1.80 10.18
C GLU A 74 3.92 2.81 9.61
N LYS A 75 2.69 2.85 10.14
CA LYS A 75 1.72 3.91 9.80
C LYS A 75 2.31 5.28 10.09
N GLU A 76 2.80 5.52 11.31
CA GLU A 76 3.38 6.81 11.72
C GLU A 76 4.56 7.21 10.85
N ARG A 77 5.48 6.28 10.61
CA ARG A 77 6.68 6.50 9.77
C ARG A 77 6.31 6.88 8.34
N LEU A 78 5.26 6.28 7.78
CA LEU A 78 4.93 6.38 6.36
C LEU A 78 3.84 7.41 6.03
N TYR A 79 2.99 7.77 7.00
CA TYR A 79 1.79 8.59 6.75
C TYR A 79 2.12 9.91 6.05
N PHE A 80 3.19 10.59 6.49
CA PHE A 80 3.67 11.85 5.95
C PHE A 80 5.07 11.75 5.31
N ALA A 81 5.48 10.54 4.95
CA ALA A 81 6.79 10.32 4.33
C ALA A 81 6.94 11.17 3.05
N GLU A 82 8.12 11.73 2.88
CA GLU A 82 8.49 12.47 1.68
C GLU A 82 9.29 11.58 0.74
N HIS A 83 9.03 11.72 -0.56
CA HIS A 83 9.78 11.02 -1.59
C HIS A 83 10.20 12.00 -2.69
N LYS A 84 11.52 12.12 -2.88
CA LYS A 84 12.12 12.91 -3.94
C LYS A 84 12.53 12.00 -5.10
N ILE A 85 11.97 12.24 -6.28
CA ILE A 85 12.34 11.58 -7.53
C ILE A 85 12.74 12.66 -8.54
N GLY A 86 14.03 12.80 -8.81
CA GLY A 86 14.53 13.89 -9.65
C GLY A 86 14.12 15.25 -9.09
N ASN A 87 13.38 16.03 -9.88
CA ASN A 87 12.90 17.36 -9.49
C ASN A 87 11.52 17.34 -8.81
N ILE A 88 10.90 16.17 -8.66
CA ILE A 88 9.57 16.02 -8.06
C ILE A 88 9.75 15.65 -6.59
N SER A 89 9.18 16.45 -5.70
CA SER A 89 9.02 16.12 -4.28
C SER A 89 7.55 15.83 -4.02
N ALA A 90 7.25 14.64 -3.52
CA ALA A 90 5.90 14.24 -3.15
C ALA A 90 5.86 13.93 -1.65
N LYS A 91 4.77 14.36 -1.00
CA LYS A 91 4.48 14.03 0.39
C LYS A 91 3.30 13.07 0.44
N SER A 92 3.44 12.03 1.25
CA SER A 92 2.35 11.11 1.52
C SER A 92 1.25 11.80 2.34
N ASP A 93 0.02 11.41 2.09
CA ASP A 93 -1.17 11.89 2.80
C ASP A 93 -2.03 10.67 3.16
N GLY A 94 -1.43 9.79 3.97
CA GLY A 94 -2.03 8.52 4.37
C GLY A 94 -1.26 7.28 3.93
N VAL A 95 -1.76 6.12 4.35
CA VAL A 95 -1.21 4.81 4.01
C VAL A 95 -2.30 3.87 3.51
N THR A 96 -1.88 2.83 2.83
CA THR A 96 -2.69 1.64 2.55
C THR A 96 -2.19 0.49 3.39
N TYR A 97 -3.10 -0.37 3.78
CA TYR A 97 -2.83 -1.67 4.36
C TYR A 97 -3.12 -2.71 3.29
N GLU A 98 -2.15 -3.56 2.96
CA GLU A 98 -2.28 -4.56 1.91
C GLU A 98 -1.92 -5.94 2.47
N ALA A 99 -2.70 -6.97 2.15
CA ALA A 99 -2.40 -8.33 2.56
C ALA A 99 -1.09 -8.79 1.92
N ALA A 100 -0.22 -9.44 2.71
CA ALA A 100 0.95 -10.10 2.17
C ALA A 100 0.53 -11.37 1.42
N VAL A 101 1.00 -11.51 0.18
CA VAL A 101 0.77 -12.70 -0.64
C VAL A 101 2.12 -13.34 -0.91
N PRO A 102 2.37 -14.59 -0.48
CA PRO A 102 3.56 -15.33 -0.85
C PRO A 102 3.64 -15.49 -2.37
N ALA A 103 4.81 -15.23 -2.95
CA ALA A 103 5.03 -15.37 -4.38
C ALA A 103 6.46 -15.83 -4.64
N ASP A 104 6.61 -16.87 -5.46
CA ASP A 104 7.91 -17.36 -5.95
C ASP A 104 8.38 -16.57 -7.18
N HIS A 105 7.43 -15.94 -7.88
CA HIS A 105 7.67 -15.21 -9.11
C HIS A 105 6.93 -13.87 -9.11
N GLU A 106 7.60 -12.84 -9.61
CA GLU A 106 7.01 -11.54 -9.90
C GLU A 106 6.99 -11.34 -11.42
N VAL A 107 5.84 -10.95 -11.97
CA VAL A 107 5.65 -10.75 -13.42
C VAL A 107 5.23 -9.31 -13.67
N TYR A 108 5.80 -8.69 -14.70
CA TYR A 108 5.38 -7.37 -15.17
C TYR A 108 4.36 -7.50 -16.30
N PHE A 109 3.24 -6.79 -16.18
CA PHE A 109 2.20 -6.72 -17.20
C PHE A 109 1.73 -5.28 -17.39
N SER A 110 1.46 -4.89 -18.64
CA SER A 110 0.93 -3.57 -18.99
C SER A 110 0.07 -3.66 -20.26
N ILE A 111 -0.99 -2.87 -20.30
CA ILE A 111 -1.80 -2.63 -21.51
C ILE A 111 -1.53 -1.17 -21.92
N SER A 112 -1.23 -0.96 -23.21
CA SER A 112 -0.84 0.33 -23.79
C SER A 112 -1.65 0.65 -25.03
#